data_AF-A0AAW4W521-F1
#
_entry.id   AF-A0AAW4W521-F1
#
_cell.length_a   1.000
_cell.length_b   1.000
_cell.length_c   1.000
_cell.angle_alpha   90.00
_cell.angle_beta   90.00
_cell.angle_gamma   90.00
#
_symmetry.space_group_name_H-M   'P 1'
#
loop_
_entity.id
_entity.type
_entity.pdbx_description
1 polymer ?
#
loop_
_entity_poly.entity_id
_entity_poly.type
_entity_poly.pdbx_seq_one_letter_code
_entity_poly.pdbx_strand_id
1 'polypeptide(L)'
;MGKTIRWSMKDLAGCVQRGQMPLSQLPGILRDFENSAAETLRRTGADHVLYAVKIYNTEDELTAVQFYMNPMSDEEFSKVAGKGRGTMIYALHSRKVKVAG
;
A
#
# COMPACT_ATOMS: atom_id res chain seq x y z
N MET A 1 -19.68 8.46 17.47
CA MET A 1 -18.47 7.62 17.54
C MET A 1 -17.93 7.43 16.13
N GLY A 2 -16.64 7.65 15.91
CA GLY A 2 -16.03 7.48 14.58
C GLY A 2 -15.94 6.00 14.18
N LYS A 3 -15.99 5.71 12.88
CA LYS A 3 -15.81 4.35 12.34
C LYS A 3 -14.39 3.88 12.66
N THR A 4 -14.25 2.68 13.22
CA THR A 4 -12.97 2.03 13.49
C THR A 4 -12.71 0.96 12.44
N ILE A 5 -11.47 0.88 11.95
CA ILE A 5 -11.04 -0.14 11.00
C ILE A 5 -9.87 -0.95 11.58
N ARG A 6 -9.68 -2.16 11.05
CA ARG A 6 -8.51 -2.98 11.36
C ARG A 6 -7.31 -2.51 10.54
N TRP A 7 -6.12 -2.59 11.11
CA TRP A 7 -4.88 -2.42 10.37
C TRP A 7 -3.90 -3.54 10.66
N SER A 8 -3.05 -3.85 9.70
CA SER A 8 -1.91 -4.76 9.89
C SER A 8 -0.71 -4.31 9.07
N MET A 9 0.49 -4.41 9.62
CA MET A 9 1.74 -4.25 8.91
C MET A 9 2.28 -5.61 8.50
N LYS A 10 2.66 -5.74 7.24
CA LYS A 10 3.24 -6.97 6.68
C LYS A 10 4.60 -6.69 6.04
N ASP A 11 5.52 -7.60 6.29
CA ASP A 11 6.81 -7.67 5.60
C ASP A 11 6.89 -8.97 4.78
N LEU A 12 8.08 -9.28 4.27
CA LEU A 12 8.33 -10.50 3.50
C LEU A 12 8.20 -11.80 4.35
N ALA A 13 8.30 -11.70 5.68
CA ALA A 13 8.21 -12.82 6.61
C ALA A 13 6.77 -13.04 7.12
N GLY A 14 5.88 -12.04 7.03
CA GLY A 14 4.48 -12.18 7.35
C GLY A 14 3.88 -10.96 8.06
N CYS A 15 2.94 -11.18 8.98
CA CYS A 15 2.30 -10.12 9.75
C CYS A 15 3.20 -9.70 10.92
N VAL A 16 3.74 -8.48 10.85
CA VAL A 16 4.63 -7.93 11.88
C VAL A 16 3.82 -7.32 13.03
N GLN A 17 2.80 -6.53 12.68
CA GLN A 17 1.97 -5.82 13.66
C GLN A 17 0.53 -5.73 13.18
N ARG A 18 -0.40 -5.57 14.11
CA ARG A 18 -1.82 -5.37 13.82
C ARG A 18 -2.52 -4.66 14.96
N GLY A 19 -3.62 -4.01 14.64
CA GLY A 19 -4.44 -3.32 15.61
C GLY A 19 -5.74 -2.79 15.01
N GLN A 20 -6.35 -1.87 15.74
CA GLN A 20 -7.51 -1.10 15.30
C GLN A 20 -7.16 0.38 15.35
N MET A 21 -7.75 1.16 14.45
CA MET A 21 -7.61 2.62 14.46
C MET A 21 -8.88 3.31 13.97
N PRO A 22 -9.14 4.55 14.40
CA PRO A 22 -10.18 5.38 13.79
C PRO A 22 -9.90 5.58 12.30
N LEU A 23 -10.94 5.45 11.48
CA LEU A 23 -10.87 5.68 10.03
C LEU A 23 -10.35 7.08 9.70
N SER A 24 -10.63 8.08 10.55
CA SER A 24 -10.15 9.45 10.40
C SER A 24 -8.62 9.59 10.47
N GLN A 25 -7.91 8.65 11.08
CA GLN A 25 -6.44 8.66 11.14
C GLN A 25 -5.79 8.11 9.87
N LEU A 26 -6.52 7.30 9.09
CA LEU A 26 -5.98 6.61 7.92
C LEU A 26 -5.34 7.54 6.87
N PRO A 27 -5.92 8.71 6.50
CA PRO A 27 -5.32 9.58 5.50
C PRO A 27 -3.93 10.11 5.91
N GLY A 28 -3.74 10.44 7.19
CA GLY A 28 -2.43 10.88 7.70
C GLY A 28 -1.38 9.78 7.60
N ILE A 29 -1.74 8.58 8.07
CA ILE A 29 -0.86 7.41 8.03
C ILE A 29 -0.50 7.03 6.58
N LEU A 30 -1.47 7.05 5.65
CA LEU A 30 -1.20 6.78 4.24
C LEU A 30 -0.17 7.74 3.65
N ARG A 31 -0.21 9.02 4.02
CA ARG A 31 0.75 10.02 3.55
C ARG A 31 2.16 9.76 4.09
N ASP A 32 2.27 9.34 5.36
CA ASP A 32 3.57 9.01 5.96
C ASP A 32 4.19 7.76 5.31
N PHE A 33 3.36 6.77 4.99
CA PHE A 33 3.79 5.58 4.24
C PHE A 33 4.18 5.91 2.79
N GLU A 34 3.46 6.82 2.12
CA GLU A 34 3.81 7.27 0.78
C GLU A 34 5.19 7.97 0.75
N ASN A 35 5.48 8.80 1.75
CA ASN A 35 6.80 9.43 1.90
C ASN A 35 7.91 8.39 2.09
N SER A 36 7.65 7.38 2.94
CA SER A 36 8.58 6.27 3.17
C SER A 36 8.79 5.44 1.90
N ALA A 37 7.71 5.19 1.14
CA ALA A 37 7.77 4.49 -0.13
C ALA A 37 8.60 5.26 -1.17
N ALA A 38 8.52 6.59 -1.18
CA ALA A 38 9.35 7.43 -2.05
C ALA A 38 10.84 7.32 -1.71
N GLU A 39 11.18 7.23 -0.43
CA GLU A 39 12.55 6.97 0.00
C GLU A 39 13.01 5.57 -0.42
N THR A 40 12.21 4.53 -0.16
CA THR A 40 12.50 3.16 -0.57
C THR A 40 12.72 3.06 -2.07
N LEU A 41 11.83 3.65 -2.88
CA LEU A 41 11.91 3.64 -4.34
C LEU A 41 13.22 4.27 -4.84
N ARG A 42 13.65 5.40 -4.25
CA ARG A 42 14.92 6.06 -4.58
C ARG A 42 16.13 5.21 -4.19
N ARG A 43 16.08 4.54 -3.04
CA ARG A 43 17.19 3.71 -2.53
C ARG A 43 17.36 2.40 -3.30
N THR A 44 16.26 1.75 -3.68
CA THR A 44 16.29 0.43 -4.33
C THR A 44 16.32 0.52 -5.86
N GLY A 45 15.85 1.62 -6.44
CA GLY A 45 15.70 1.76 -7.89
C GLY A 45 14.61 0.86 -8.47
N ALA A 46 13.68 0.36 -7.64
CA ALA A 46 12.57 -0.47 -8.08
C ALA A 46 11.61 0.30 -9.01
N ASP A 47 10.80 -0.44 -9.78
CA ASP A 47 9.81 0.18 -10.65
C ASP A 47 8.61 0.69 -9.86
N HIS A 48 8.23 -0.03 -8.81
CA HIS A 48 7.12 0.29 -7.93
C HIS A 48 7.46 -0.02 -6.47
N VAL A 49 6.78 0.67 -5.54
CA VAL A 49 6.76 0.29 -4.13
C VAL A 49 5.31 0.20 -3.67
N LEU A 50 4.86 -1.01 -3.31
CA LEU A 50 3.56 -1.24 -2.69
C LEU A 50 3.64 -0.87 -1.20
N TYR A 51 2.83 0.10 -0.77
CA TYR A 51 2.87 0.57 0.62
C TYR A 51 1.57 0.38 1.38
N ALA A 52 0.42 0.27 0.71
CA ALA A 52 -0.84 -0.07 1.37
C ALA A 52 -1.84 -0.80 0.47
N VAL A 53 -2.73 -1.56 1.09
CA VAL A 53 -3.88 -2.20 0.46
C VAL A 53 -5.10 -1.99 1.36
N LYS A 54 -6.10 -1.29 0.85
CA LYS A 54 -7.42 -1.19 1.50
C LYS A 54 -8.27 -2.40 1.14
N ILE A 55 -9.03 -2.90 2.12
CA ILE A 55 -9.88 -4.07 1.98
C ILE A 55 -11.32 -3.68 2.34
N TYR A 56 -12.21 -3.85 1.38
CA TYR A 56 -13.62 -3.54 1.46
C TYR A 56 -14.43 -4.83 1.67
N ASN A 57 -15.54 -4.73 2.38
CA ASN A 57 -16.50 -5.83 2.47
C ASN A 57 -17.39 -5.87 1.21
N THR A 58 -18.37 -6.76 1.21
CA THR A 58 -19.38 -6.91 0.14
C THR A 58 -20.34 -5.72 0.00
N GLU A 59 -20.33 -4.80 0.97
CA GLU A 59 -21.15 -3.58 0.99
C GLU A 59 -20.32 -2.34 0.61
N ASP A 60 -19.14 -2.53 0.00
CA ASP A 60 -18.18 -1.49 -0.36
C ASP A 60 -17.72 -0.62 0.82
N GLU A 61 -17.81 -1.14 2.04
CA GLU A 61 -17.32 -0.48 3.23
C GLU A 61 -15.87 -0.87 3.54
N LEU A 62 -15.03 0.12 3.81
CA LEU A 62 -13.66 -0.12 4.25
C LEU A 62 -13.64 -0.81 5.63
N THR A 63 -13.13 -2.04 5.69
CA THR A 63 -13.06 -2.83 6.93
C THR A 63 -11.65 -3.01 7.46
N ALA A 64 -10.65 -2.97 6.57
CA ALA A 64 -9.26 -3.10 6.95
C ALA A 64 -8.30 -2.39 5.99
N VAL A 65 -7.11 -2.06 6.49
CA VAL A 65 -5.95 -1.68 5.68
C VAL A 65 -4.76 -2.58 6.01
N GLN A 66 -4.02 -2.98 5.00
CA GLN A 66 -2.77 -3.71 5.15
C GLN A 66 -1.65 -2.80 4.67
N PHE A 67 -0.69 -2.50 5.54
CA PHE A 67 0.48 -1.70 5.23
C PHE A 67 1.67 -2.59 4.89
N TYR A 68 2.47 -2.13 3.94
CA TYR A 68 3.65 -2.80 3.40
C TYR A 68 4.76 -1.77 3.18
N MET A 69 5.95 -2.27 2.82
CA MET A 69 7.01 -1.45 2.23
C MET A 69 7.78 -2.29 1.22
N ASN A 70 7.07 -2.80 0.21
CA ASN A 70 7.62 -3.81 -0.69
C ASN A 70 8.02 -3.19 -2.04
N PRO A 71 9.31 -3.00 -2.33
CA PRO A 71 9.79 -2.66 -3.67
C PRO A 71 9.56 -3.84 -4.62
N MET A 72 9.09 -3.57 -5.83
CA MET A 72 8.76 -4.58 -6.83
C MET A 72 8.94 -4.06 -8.25
N SER A 73 9.12 -4.98 -9.18
CA SER A 73 9.15 -4.75 -10.62
C SER A 73 7.74 -4.53 -11.20
N ASP A 74 7.66 -4.01 -12.43
CA ASP A 74 6.41 -3.90 -13.21
C ASP A 74 5.66 -5.25 -13.28
N GLU A 75 6.37 -6.35 -13.54
CA GLU A 75 5.77 -7.69 -13.66
C GLU A 75 5.16 -8.19 -12.35
N GLU A 76 5.87 -8.00 -11.24
CA GLU A 76 5.39 -8.37 -9.90
C GLU A 76 4.17 -7.56 -9.52
N PHE A 77 4.19 -6.25 -9.78
CA PHE A 77 3.06 -5.38 -9.52
C PHE A 77 1.83 -5.77 -10.32
N SER A 78 1.98 -6.09 -11.62
CA SER A 78 0.87 -6.54 -12.48
C SER A 78 0.16 -7.78 -11.89
N LYS A 79 0.95 -8.74 -11.36
CA LYS A 79 0.41 -9.94 -10.69
C LYS A 79 -0.35 -9.64 -9.41
N VAL A 80 -0.01 -8.56 -8.69
CA VAL A 80 -0.69 -8.14 -7.46
C VAL A 80 -1.93 -7.29 -7.77
N ALA A 81 -1.80 -6.34 -8.70
CA ALA A 81 -2.87 -5.43 -9.12
C ALA A 81 -4.08 -6.16 -9.71
N GLY A 82 -3.85 -7.28 -10.43
CA GLY A 82 -4.92 -8.04 -11.07
C GLY A 82 -5.72 -9.00 -10.16
N LYS A 83 -5.39 -9.13 -8.86
CA LYS A 83 -5.86 -10.25 -8.03
C LYS A 83 -7.09 -10.01 -7.14
N GLY A 84 -7.59 -8.79 -6.98
CA GLY A 84 -8.58 -8.52 -5.91
C GLY A 84 -9.83 -7.75 -6.32
N ARG A 85 -11.01 -8.39 -6.22
CA ARG A 85 -12.27 -7.66 -6.03
C ARG A 85 -12.34 -7.20 -4.57
N GLY A 86 -12.81 -5.96 -4.34
CA GLY A 86 -12.92 -5.41 -2.98
C GLY A 86 -11.59 -4.98 -2.36
N THR A 87 -10.54 -4.77 -3.16
CA THR A 87 -9.29 -4.19 -2.67
C THR A 87 -8.87 -2.97 -3.48
N MET A 88 -8.34 -1.96 -2.80
CA MET A 88 -7.70 -0.81 -3.45
C MET A 88 -6.23 -0.78 -3.07
N ILE A 89 -5.37 -0.86 -4.08
CA ILE A 89 -3.93 -0.92 -3.93
C ILE A 89 -3.34 0.48 -4.02
N TYR A 90 -2.43 0.78 -3.10
CA TYR A 90 -1.64 1.99 -3.05
C TYR A 90 -0.18 1.64 -3.28
N ALA A 91 0.32 2.05 -4.45
CA ALA A 91 1.72 1.88 -4.81
C ALA A 91 2.27 3.18 -5.38
N LEU A 92 3.54 3.44 -5.08
CA LEU A 92 4.28 4.54 -5.68
C LEU A 92 5.02 4.01 -6.91
N HIS A 93 4.83 4.69 -8.04
CA HIS A 93 5.46 4.32 -9.31
C HIS A 93 6.73 5.15 -9.54
N SER A 94 7.77 4.50 -10.04
CA SER A 94 8.95 5.20 -10.55
C SER A 94 8.53 6.04 -11.76
N ARG A 95 8.79 7.34 -11.66
CA ARG A 95 8.84 8.18 -12.85
C ARG A 95 10.20 7.98 -13.47
N LYS A 96 10.40 6.86 -14.18
CA LYS A 96 11.52 6.79 -15.11
C LYS A 96 11.30 7.93 -16.11
N VAL A 97 12.13 8.95 -16.03
CA VAL A 97 12.17 9.99 -17.07
C VAL A 97 12.48 9.23 -18.35
N LYS A 98 11.48 9.10 -19.24
CA LYS A 98 11.77 8.73 -20.63
C LYS A 98 12.65 9.84 -21.17
N VAL A 99 13.96 9.64 -21.16
CA VAL A 99 14.85 10.43 -22.00
C VAL A 99 14.44 10.03 -23.42
N ALA A 100 13.69 10.89 -24.08
CA ALA A 100 13.47 10.79 -25.51
C ALA A 100 14.83 10.99 -26.16
N GLY A 101 15.48 9.87 -26.52
CA GLY A 101 16.64 9.85 -27.39
C GLY A 101 16.20 9.90 -28.85
#